data_AF-A0A843HTM6-F1
#
_entry.id   AF-A0A843HTM6-F1
#
_cell.length_a   1.000
_cell.length_b   1.000
_cell.length_c   1.000
_cell.angle_alpha   90.00
_cell.angle_beta   90.00
_cell.angle_gamma   90.00
#
_symmetry.space_group_name_H-M   'P 1'
#
loop_
_entity.id
_entity.type
_entity.pdbx_description
1 polymer ?
#
loop_
_entity_poly.entity_id
_entity_poly.type
_entity_poly.pdbx_seq_one_letter_code
_entity_poly.pdbx_strand_id
1 'polypeptide(L)' 'MIELNKIYNMDNVQGLRTLPNECIDLTVTSPPYDDLRNYKGFCFDFENLAKELFRVTKRGGGNCVDC' A
#
# COMPACT_ATOMS: atom_id res chain seq x y z
N MET A 1 -16.62 4.99 3.24
CA MET A 1 -15.99 3.74 2.78
C MET A 1 -15.59 3.95 1.32
N ILE A 2 -14.38 3.55 0.93
CA ILE A 2 -13.91 3.65 -0.46
C ILE A 2 -14.83 2.81 -1.38
N GLU A 3 -15.05 3.26 -2.62
CA GLU A 3 -15.84 2.55 -3.65
C GLU A 3 -14.98 1.46 -4.31
N LEU A 4 -15.53 0.26 -4.50
CA LEU A 4 -14.82 -0.83 -5.16
C LEU A 4 -14.66 -0.58 -6.67
N ASN A 5 -13.66 -1.22 -7.29
CA ASN A 5 -13.37 -1.13 -8.72
C ASN A 5 -13.08 0.29 -9.23
N LYS A 6 -12.53 1.14 -8.35
CA LYS A 6 -12.16 2.52 -8.67
C LYS A 6 -10.70 2.76 -8.29
N ILE A 7 -9.99 3.47 -9.17
CA ILE A 7 -8.60 3.86 -8.93
C ILE A 7 -8.59 5.22 -8.22
N TYR A 8 -7.87 5.30 -7.11
CA TYR A 8 -7.72 6.52 -6.34
C TYR A 8 -6.32 7.07 -6.49
N ASN A 9 -6.20 8.30 -7.00
CA ASN A 9 -4.93 9.03 -7.01
C ASN A 9 -4.78 9.74 -5.66
N MET A 10 -4.06 9.10 -4.74
CA MET A 10 -3.83 9.62 -3.40
C MET A 10 -2.57 9.04 -2.79
N ASP A 11 -2.15 9.58 -1.64
CA ASP A 11 -1.11 8.99 -0.81
C ASP A 11 -1.53 7.59 -0.35
N ASN A 12 -0.63 6.62 -0.50
CA ASN A 12 -0.95 5.20 -0.27
C ASN A 12 -1.21 4.90 1.21
N VAL A 13 -0.47 5.50 2.14
CA VAL A 13 -0.66 5.33 3.58
C VAL A 13 -2.00 5.94 3.99
N GLN A 14 -2.33 7.15 3.51
CA GLN A 14 -3.64 7.75 3.76
C GLN A 14 -4.78 6.93 3.19
N GLY A 15 -4.63 6.39 1.97
CA GLY A 15 -5.64 5.53 1.36
C GLY A 15 -5.90 4.26 2.17
N LEU A 16 -4.83 3.56 2.56
CA LEU A 16 -4.94 2.34 3.37
C LEU A 16 -5.62 2.59 4.72
N ARG A 17 -5.35 3.73 5.39
CA ARG A 17 -5.99 4.10 6.67
C ARG A 17 -7.52 4.20 6.60
N THR A 18 -8.08 4.43 5.43
CA THR A 18 -9.54 4.49 5.25
C THR A 18 -10.20 3.11 5.11
N LEU A 19 -9.38 2.07 4.88
CA LEU A 19 -9.85 0.70 4.75
C LEU A 19 -9.98 0.03 6.13
N PRO A 20 -11.00 -0.81 6.35
CA PRO A 20 -11.11 -1.62 7.57
C PRO A 20 -9.92 -2.57 7.75
N ASN A 21 -9.73 -3.05 8.98
CA ASN A 21 -8.77 -4.12 9.26
C ASN A 21 -9.19 -5.40 8.54
N GLU A 22 -8.23 -6.23 8.14
CA GLU A 22 -8.47 -7.57 7.60
C GLU A 22 -9.53 -7.60 6.47
N CYS A 23 -9.50 -6.64 5.56
CA CYS A 23 -10.45 -6.55 4.45
C CYS A 23 -9.87 -6.95 3.09
N ILE A 24 -8.55 -7.01 2.96
CA ILE A 24 -7.83 -7.34 1.72
C ILE A 24 -7.31 -8.78 1.76
N ASP A 25 -7.62 -9.56 0.73
CA ASP A 25 -7.12 -10.94 0.57
C ASP A 25 -5.71 -10.98 -0.05
N LEU A 26 -5.45 -10.09 -1.00
CA LEU A 26 -4.19 -10.01 -1.73
C LEU A 26 -3.83 -8.56 -2.05
N THR A 27 -2.63 -8.14 -1.66
CA THR A 27 -2.02 -6.90 -2.16
C THR A 27 -1.01 -7.26 -3.23
N VAL A 28 -1.09 -6.60 -4.38
CA VAL A 28 -0.04 -6.60 -5.41
C VAL A 28 0.52 -5.19 -5.49
N THR A 29 1.82 -5.02 -5.23
CA THR A 29 2.44 -3.69 -5.19
C THR A 29 3.84 -3.71 -5.80
N SER A 30 4.16 -2.64 -6.52
CA SER A 30 5.48 -2.34 -7.09
C SER A 30 5.94 -0.95 -6.59
N PRO A 31 6.28 -0.82 -5.28
CA PRO A 31 6.74 0.44 -4.71
C PRO A 31 7.97 1.02 -5.44
N PRO A 32 8.31 2.30 -5.19
CA PRO A 32 9.56 2.85 -5.68
C PRO A 32 10.75 2.09 -5.08
N TYR A 33 11.45 1.30 -5.89
CA TYR A 33 12.68 0.59 -5.53
C TYR A 33 13.91 1.42 -5.92
N ASP A 34 14.89 1.48 -5.02
CA ASP A 34 16.22 2.08 -5.19
C ASP A 34 16.28 3.54 -5.71
N ASP A 35 17.48 4.12 -5.71
CA ASP A 35 17.81 5.42 -6.33
C ASP A 35 17.69 5.40 -7.88
N LEU A 36 17.03 4.39 -8.45
CA LEU A 36 16.83 4.22 -9.89
C LEU A 36 15.99 5.36 -10.49
N ARG A 37 15.22 6.09 -9.68
CA ARG A 37 14.41 7.23 -10.13
C ARG A 37 14.53 8.39 -9.14
N ASN A 38 14.83 9.58 -9.68
CA ASN A 38 14.87 10.81 -8.89
C ASN A 38 13.45 11.29 -8.57
N TYR A 39 12.96 10.99 -7.37
CA TYR A 39 11.63 11.42 -6.91
C TYR A 39 11.61 12.84 -6.32
N LYS A 40 12.45 13.76 -6.80
CA LYS A 40 12.45 15.20 -6.45
C LYS A 40 12.32 15.50 -4.95
N GLY A 41 13.05 14.76 -4.10
CA GLY A 41 13.02 14.94 -2.64
C GLY A 41 11.89 14.23 -1.90
N PHE A 42 11.10 13.40 -2.59
CA PHE A 42 10.14 12.51 -1.95
C PHE A 42 10.86 11.38 -1.20
N CYS A 43 10.57 11.25 0.10
CA CYS A 43 11.00 10.13 0.91
C CYS A 43 9.88 9.10 0.95
N PHE A 44 10.19 7.86 0.56
CA PHE A 44 9.21 6.78 0.60
C PHE A 44 9.05 6.26 2.04
N ASP A 45 7.85 6.47 2.60
CA ASP A 45 7.51 6.02 3.96
C ASP A 45 7.16 4.53 3.99
N PHE A 46 8.20 3.71 3.82
CA PHE A 46 8.07 2.25 3.76
C PHE A 46 7.52 1.66 5.07
N GLU A 47 7.94 2.20 6.22
CA GLU A 47 7.56 1.65 7.52
C GLU A 47 6.06 1.79 7.78
N ASN A 48 5.48 2.98 7.55
CA ASN A 48 4.05 3.17 7.73
C ASN A 48 3.25 2.43 6.67
N LEU A 49 3.75 2.35 5.43
CA LEU A 49 3.12 1.53 4.40
C LEU A 49 3.05 0.06 4.83
N ALA A 50 4.15 -0.53 5.29
CA ALA A 50 4.19 -1.92 5.73
C ALA A 50 3.22 -2.20 6.89
N LYS A 51 3.14 -1.29 7.88
CA LYS A 51 2.19 -1.40 9.01
C LYS A 51 0.73 -1.40 8.53
N GLU A 52 0.39 -0.48 7.64
CA GLU A 52 -0.98 -0.38 7.12
C GLU A 52 -1.34 -1.57 6.22
N LEU A 53 -0.42 -2.02 5.36
CA LEU A 53 -0.61 -3.23 4.55
C LEU A 53 -0.87 -4.45 5.43
N PHE A 54 -0.08 -4.64 6.49
CA PHE A 54 -0.32 -5.73 7.44
C PHE A 54 -1.69 -5.63 8.11
N ARG A 55 -2.10 -4.42 8.56
CA ARG A 55 -3.38 -4.18 9.22
C ARG A 55 -4.58 -4.52 8.33
N VAL A 56 -4.55 -4.14 7.06
CA VAL A 56 -5.68 -4.37 6.13
C VAL A 56 -5.70 -5.76 5.55
N THR A 57 -4.57 -6.49 5.58
CA THR A 57 -4.48 -7.86 5.05
C THR A 57 -5.17 -8.84 6.01
N LYS A 58 -6.02 -9.72 5.47
CA LYS A 58 -6.66 -10.79 6.25
C LYS A 58 -5.63 -11.77 6.81
N ARG A 59 -5.96 -12.44 7.92
CA ARG A 59 -5.17 -13.58 8.42
C ARG A 59 -5.14 -14.68 7.37
N GLY A 60 -3.94 -15.00 6.85
CA GLY A 60 -3.75 -15.94 5.75
C GLY A 60 -3.82 -15.31 4.35
N GLY A 61 -4.05 -14.00 4.24
CA GLY A 61 -3.92 -13.24 3.00
C GLY A 61 -2.45 -13.03 2.59
N GLY A 62 -2.23 -12.74 1.31
CA GLY A 62 -0.91 -12.56 0.73
C GLY A 62 -0.55 -11.09 0.51
N ASN A 63 0.71 -10.72 0.75
CA ASN A 63 1.28 -9.48 0.24
C ASN A 63 2.36 -9.85 -0.79
N CYS A 64 2.10 -9.56 -2.05
CA CYS A 64 3.03 -9.77 -3.16
C CYS A 64 3.70 -8.43 -3.50
N VAL A 65 5.01 -8.39 -3.32
CA VAL A 65 5.87 -7.25 -3.62
C VAL A 65 6.66 -7.64 -4.86
N ASP A 66 6.43 -6.93 -5.97
CA ASP A 66 7.08 -7.20 -7.25
C ASP A 66 8.44 -6.48 -7.30
N CYS A 67 9.52 -7.18 -6.92
CA CYS A 67 10.88 -6.65 -6.86
C CYS A 67 11.50 -6.40 -8.23
#